data_AF-A0A0Q3I2J8-F1
#
_entry.id   AF-A0A0Q3I2J8-F1
#
_cell.length_a   1.000
_cell.length_b   1.000
_cell.length_c   1.000
_cell.angle_alpha   90.00
_cell.angle_beta   90.00
_cell.angle_gamma   90.00
#
_symmetry.space_group_name_H-M   'P 1'
#
loop_
_entity.id
_entity.type
_entity.pdbx_description
1 polymer ?
#
loop_
_entity_poly.entity_id
_entity_poly.type
_entity_poly.pdbx_seq_one_letter_code
_entity_poly.pdbx_strand_id
1 'polypeptide(L)'
;MLPSRSNERPAALASLAAELGPEDMRRADGAMGVALDPQGNGAAVSWDNPQSGIKGSFVPVGGPFLRSDEICRAFIASVQTQSQPVKLQGTACRPSGGEWAVKDVGPWKGLS
;
A
#
# COMPACT_ATOMS: atom_id res chain seq x y z
N MET A 1 12.01 27.27 -16.03
CA MET A 1 11.46 26.01 -16.57
C MET A 1 11.62 24.95 -15.49
N LEU A 2 10.59 24.71 -14.68
CA LEU A 2 10.56 23.61 -13.69
C LEU A 2 9.77 22.45 -14.30
N PRO A 3 10.24 21.19 -14.24
CA PRO A 3 9.50 20.08 -14.80
C PRO A 3 8.24 19.81 -13.97
N SER A 4 7.10 19.74 -14.65
CA SER A 4 5.80 19.41 -14.06
C SER A 4 5.78 17.98 -13.50
N ARG A 5 6.01 17.83 -12.19
CA ARG A 5 5.96 16.57 -11.39
C ARG A 5 4.59 15.86 -11.35
N SER A 6 3.66 16.24 -12.23
CA SER A 6 2.31 15.68 -12.27
C SER A 6 2.26 14.37 -13.06
N ASN A 7 3.12 14.21 -14.07
CA ASN A 7 3.10 13.04 -14.97
C ASN A 7 3.99 11.86 -14.51
N GLU A 8 4.86 12.08 -13.53
CA GLU A 8 5.80 11.07 -13.00
C GLU A 8 5.13 10.14 -11.96
N ARG A 9 4.06 10.61 -11.31
CA ARG A 9 3.32 9.85 -10.29
C ARG A 9 2.60 8.61 -10.85
N PRO A 10 1.82 8.71 -11.93
CA PRO A 10 1.21 7.54 -12.57
C PRO A 10 2.26 6.56 -13.08
N ALA A 11 3.38 7.07 -13.61
CA ALA A 11 4.46 6.25 -14.15
C ALA A 11 5.13 5.40 -13.06
N ALA A 12 5.47 5.98 -11.90
CA ALA A 12 6.10 5.24 -10.81
C ALA A 12 5.22 4.10 -10.24
N LEU A 13 3.90 4.36 -10.10
CA LEU A 13 2.94 3.34 -9.69
C LEU A 13 2.76 2.25 -10.76
N ALA A 14 2.72 2.64 -12.03
CA ALA A 14 2.62 1.69 -13.14
C ALA A 14 3.86 0.80 -13.25
N SER A 15 5.06 1.34 -13.06
CA SER A 15 6.31 0.56 -13.02
C SER A 15 6.30 -0.44 -11.87
N LEU A 16 5.89 -0.01 -10.67
CA LEU A 16 5.76 -0.92 -9.53
C LEU A 16 4.76 -2.05 -9.83
N ALA A 17 3.57 -1.72 -10.35
CA ALA A 17 2.56 -2.72 -10.69
C ALA A 17 3.02 -3.70 -11.78
N ALA A 18 3.89 -3.26 -12.70
CA ALA A 18 4.49 -4.14 -13.71
C ALA A 18 5.58 -5.08 -13.14
N GLU A 19 6.24 -4.69 -12.05
CA GLU A 19 7.25 -5.52 -11.37
C GLU A 19 6.64 -6.56 -10.43
N LEU A 20 5.50 -6.27 -9.79
CA LEU A 20 4.83 -7.25 -8.93
C LEU A 20 4.07 -8.29 -9.75
N GLY A 21 4.46 -9.55 -9.61
CA GLY A 21 3.72 -10.68 -10.17
C GLY A 21 2.45 -11.01 -9.36
N PRO A 22 1.60 -11.92 -9.86
CA PRO A 22 0.37 -12.32 -9.18
C PRO A 22 0.59 -12.84 -7.75
N GLU A 23 1.68 -13.55 -7.51
CA GLU A 23 2.01 -14.07 -6.18
C GLU A 23 2.54 -12.98 -5.23
N ASP A 24 3.26 -11.98 -5.76
CA ASP A 24 3.65 -10.79 -4.99
C ASP A 24 2.41 -10.02 -4.53
N MET A 25 1.47 -9.79 -5.46
CA MET A 25 0.20 -9.12 -5.19
C MET A 25 -0.63 -9.88 -4.14
N ARG A 26 -0.80 -11.20 -4.30
CA ARG A 26 -1.54 -12.02 -3.35
C ARG A 26 -0.96 -11.95 -1.93
N ARG A 27 0.37 -11.95 -1.80
CA ARG A 27 1.07 -11.82 -0.51
C ARG A 27 0.93 -10.42 0.08
N ALA A 28 1.07 -9.39 -0.76
CA ALA A 28 0.90 -8.00 -0.36
C ALA A 28 -0.53 -7.75 0.14
N ASP A 29 -1.55 -8.23 -0.57
CA ASP A 29 -2.97 -8.07 -0.20
C ASP A 29 -3.28 -8.77 1.14
N GLY A 30 -2.74 -9.97 1.35
CA GLY A 30 -2.88 -10.68 2.63
C GLY A 30 -2.26 -9.90 3.79
N ALA A 31 -1.04 -9.38 3.63
CA ALA A 31 -0.38 -8.57 4.65
C ALA A 31 -1.10 -7.24 4.89
N MET A 32 -1.60 -6.59 3.84
CA MET A 32 -2.41 -5.38 3.95
C MET A 32 -3.68 -5.65 4.74
N GLY A 33 -4.40 -6.75 4.46
CA GLY A 33 -5.62 -7.10 5.17
C GLY A 33 -5.41 -7.26 6.68
N VAL A 34 -4.30 -7.89 7.08
CA VAL A 34 -3.91 -8.04 8.49
C VAL A 34 -3.49 -6.70 9.09
N ALA A 35 -2.68 -5.90 8.39
CA ALA A 35 -2.22 -4.60 8.88
C ALA A 35 -3.37 -3.62 9.12
N LEU A 36 -4.39 -3.69 8.27
CA LEU A 36 -5.55 -2.81 8.31
C LEU A 36 -6.69 -3.33 9.17
N ASP A 37 -6.61 -4.54 9.71
CA ASP A 37 -7.65 -5.06 10.60
C ASP A 37 -7.89 -4.06 11.76
N PRO A 38 -9.12 -3.54 11.94
CA PRO A 38 -9.44 -2.61 13.02
C PRO A 38 -9.28 -3.24 14.40
N GLN A 39 -9.36 -4.57 14.51
CA GLN A 39 -9.10 -5.31 15.75
C GLN A 39 -7.60 -5.44 16.05
N GLY A 40 -6.73 -5.14 15.09
CA GLY A 40 -5.28 -5.15 15.26
C GLY A 40 -4.77 -3.98 16.09
N ASN A 41 -3.59 -4.15 16.69
CA ASN A 41 -2.91 -3.14 17.51
C ASN A 41 -2.24 -2.00 16.70
N GLY A 42 -2.45 -1.94 15.37
CA GLY A 42 -1.79 -0.96 14.51
C GLY A 42 -0.32 -1.27 14.20
N ALA A 43 0.12 -2.54 14.34
CA ALA A 43 1.48 -2.93 14.02
C ALA A 43 1.74 -3.00 12.50
N ALA A 44 3.01 -2.85 12.14
CA ALA A 44 3.49 -3.11 10.78
C ALA A 44 3.38 -4.62 10.47
N VAL A 45 2.89 -4.95 9.28
CA VAL A 45 2.87 -6.34 8.78
C VAL A 45 3.73 -6.42 7.54
N SER A 46 4.66 -7.37 7.55
CA SER A 46 5.58 -7.61 6.44
C SER A 46 5.14 -8.80 5.60
N TRP A 47 5.50 -8.77 4.32
CA TRP A 47 5.36 -9.89 3.39
C TRP A 47 6.65 -10.05 2.60
N ASP A 48 6.88 -11.27 2.13
CA ASP A 48 8.09 -11.66 1.42
C ASP A 48 7.75 -12.72 0.36
N ASN A 49 8.30 -12.54 -0.84
CA ASN A 49 8.28 -13.53 -1.89
C ASN A 49 9.73 -13.94 -2.26
N PRO A 50 10.23 -15.06 -1.71
CA PRO A 50 11.59 -15.53 -1.99
C PRO A 50 11.84 -15.86 -3.47
N GLN A 51 10.79 -16.16 -4.24
CA GLN A 51 10.90 -16.56 -5.64
C GLN A 51 11.17 -15.37 -6.57
N SER A 52 10.50 -14.24 -6.33
CA SER A 52 10.75 -12.98 -7.06
C SER A 52 11.86 -12.13 -6.41
N GLY A 53 12.15 -12.36 -5.12
CA GLY A 53 13.03 -11.53 -4.31
C GLY A 53 12.38 -10.21 -3.85
N ILE A 54 11.09 -10.00 -4.17
CA ILE A 54 10.35 -8.81 -3.80
C ILE A 54 9.75 -9.02 -2.40
N LYS A 55 9.81 -7.98 -1.58
CA LYS A 55 9.25 -7.97 -0.23
C LYS A 55 8.74 -6.59 0.13
N GLY A 56 7.91 -6.52 1.15
CA GLY A 56 7.40 -5.25 1.60
C GLY A 56 6.75 -5.30 2.97
N SER A 57 6.18 -4.17 3.35
CA SER A 57 5.43 -4.03 4.58
C SER A 57 4.35 -2.96 4.45
N PHE A 58 3.29 -3.13 5.24
CA PHE A 58 2.23 -2.15 5.43
C PHE A 58 2.23 -1.69 6.88
N VAL A 59 2.21 -0.37 7.06
CA VAL A 59 2.12 0.28 8.37
C VAL A 59 0.83 1.09 8.39
N PRO A 60 -0.16 0.75 9.24
CA PRO A 60 -1.36 1.55 9.37
C PRO A 60 -1.03 2.92 9.96
N VAL A 61 -1.69 3.97 9.48
CA VAL A 61 -1.49 5.34 9.93
C VAL A 61 -2.79 5.87 10.52
N GLY A 62 -2.74 6.22 11.80
CA GLY A 62 -3.90 6.72 12.53
C GLY A 62 -4.96 5.65 12.83
N GLY A 63 -6.10 6.12 13.34
CA GLY A 63 -7.27 5.28 13.60
C GLY A 63 -8.12 5.03 12.35
N PRO A 64 -9.04 4.06 12.39
CA PRO A 64 -10.04 3.89 11.34
C PRO A 64 -10.97 5.11 11.25
N PHE A 65 -11.45 5.41 10.05
CA PHE A 65 -12.41 6.48 9.79
C PHE A 65 -13.48 6.03 8.80
N LEU A 66 -14.66 6.65 8.83
CA LEU A 66 -15.74 6.33 7.90
C LEU A 66 -15.66 7.20 6.63
N ARG A 67 -15.90 6.59 5.47
CA ARG A 67 -16.09 7.29 4.19
C ARG A 67 -17.12 6.50 3.38
N SER A 68 -18.22 7.14 2.98
CA SER A 68 -19.26 6.51 2.18
C SER A 68 -19.77 5.17 2.77
N ASP A 69 -20.01 5.15 4.09
CA ASP A 69 -20.44 3.97 4.86
C ASP A 69 -19.45 2.78 4.85
N GLU A 70 -18.22 2.98 4.37
CA GLU A 70 -17.12 2.02 4.50
C GLU A 70 -16.19 2.42 5.65
N ILE A 71 -15.61 1.41 6.31
CA ILE A 71 -14.51 1.61 7.25
C ILE A 71 -13.24 1.73 6.43
N CYS A 72 -12.56 2.86 6.55
CA CYS A 72 -11.30 3.15 5.89
C CYS A 72 -10.14 3.21 6.88
N ARG A 73 -8.96 2.84 6.41
CA ARG A 73 -7.69 3.10 7.09
C ARG A 73 -6.66 3.60 6.09
N ALA A 74 -5.87 4.57 6.54
CA ALA A 74 -4.68 5.00 5.84
C ALA A 74 -3.50 4.07 6.18
N PHE A 75 -2.57 3.93 5.24
CA PHE A 75 -1.35 3.17 5.43
C PHE A 75 -0.17 3.79 4.71
N ILE A 76 1.02 3.41 5.15
CA ILE A 76 2.28 3.55 4.42
C ILE A 76 2.72 2.15 4.00
N ALA A 77 2.98 1.96 2.71
CA ALA A 77 3.57 0.74 2.18
C ALA A 77 5.04 1.00 1.84
N SER A 78 5.91 0.07 2.21
CA SER A 78 7.31 0.06 1.77
C SER A 78 7.56 -1.22 1.00
N VAL A 79 8.05 -1.12 -0.23
CA VAL A 79 8.30 -2.27 -1.11
C VAL A 79 9.75 -2.22 -1.57
N GLN A 80 10.46 -3.31 -1.40
CA GLN A 80 11.79 -3.53 -1.94
C GLN A 80 11.62 -4.36 -3.20
N THR A 81 11.73 -3.71 -4.36
CA THR A 81 11.70 -4.37 -5.66
C THR A 81 13.12 -4.67 -6.14
N GLN A 82 13.24 -5.28 -7.33
CA GLN A 82 14.53 -5.54 -7.94
C GLN A 82 15.18 -4.27 -8.49
N SER A 83 14.39 -3.28 -8.90
CA SER A 83 14.88 -2.04 -9.49
C SER A 83 15.26 -1.02 -8.42
N GLN A 84 14.33 -0.69 -7.51
CA GLN A 84 14.53 0.30 -6.47
C GLN A 84 13.51 0.17 -5.33
N PRO A 85 13.87 0.57 -4.10
CA PRO A 85 12.90 0.68 -3.02
C PRO A 85 11.84 1.74 -3.32
N VAL A 86 10.57 1.39 -3.12
CA VAL A 86 9.41 2.27 -3.29
C VAL A 86 8.69 2.44 -1.97
N LYS A 87 8.30 3.68 -1.66
CA LYS A 87 7.47 3.99 -0.50
C LYS A 87 6.21 4.70 -0.93
N LEU A 88 5.05 4.17 -0.55
CA LEU A 88 3.74 4.64 -0.92
C LEU A 88 2.94 5.00 0.33
N GLN A 89 1.98 5.88 0.15
CA GLN A 89 0.89 6.11 1.08
C GLN A 89 -0.42 5.83 0.36
N GLY A 90 -1.40 5.28 1.08
CA GLY A 90 -2.71 5.02 0.52
C GLY A 90 -3.78 4.89 1.57
N THR A 91 -5.00 4.73 1.07
CA THR A 91 -6.19 4.44 1.85
C THR A 91 -6.84 3.19 1.29
N ALA A 92 -7.13 2.23 2.15
CA ALA A 92 -8.04 1.15 1.81
C ALA A 92 -9.31 1.27 2.63
N CYS A 93 -10.43 0.86 2.04
CA CYS A 93 -11.73 0.83 2.69
C CYS A 93 -12.39 -0.53 2.50
N ARG A 94 -13.23 -0.92 3.47
CA ARG A 94 -14.05 -2.12 3.39
C ARG A 94 -15.49 -1.84 3.87
N PRO A 95 -16.50 -2.47 3.23
CA PRO A 95 -17.84 -2.60 3.82
C PRO A 95 -17.78 -3.37 5.14
N SER A 96 -18.80 -3.24 5.99
CA SER A 96 -18.90 -4.03 7.22
C SER A 96 -18.89 -5.53 6.90
N GLY A 97 -17.81 -6.23 7.25
CA GLY A 97 -17.61 -7.65 6.94
C GLY A 97 -17.08 -7.98 5.53
N GLY A 98 -16.77 -6.98 4.71
CA GLY A 98 -16.20 -7.15 3.37
C GLY A 98 -14.66 -7.15 3.34
N GLU A 99 -14.09 -7.33 2.15
CA GLU A 99 -12.65 -7.26 1.91
C GLU A 99 -12.14 -5.81 1.81
N TRP A 100 -10.87 -5.61 2.14
CA TRP A 100 -10.20 -4.32 1.97
C TRP A 100 -9.93 -4.04 0.49
N ALA A 101 -10.36 -2.87 0.02
CA ALA A 101 -10.05 -2.37 -1.31
C ALA A 101 -9.27 -1.06 -1.22
N VAL A 102 -8.10 -0.99 -1.87
CA VAL A 102 -7.33 0.26 -1.99
C VAL A 102 -8.14 1.25 -2.83
N LYS A 103 -8.50 2.39 -2.24
CA LYS A 103 -9.26 3.46 -2.91
C LYS A 103 -8.35 4.55 -3.46
N ASP A 104 -7.24 4.79 -2.78
CA ASP A 104 -6.21 5.73 -3.21
C ASP A 104 -4.82 5.23 -2.83
N VAL A 105 -3.86 5.44 -3.73
CA VAL A 105 -2.44 5.18 -3.47
C VAL A 105 -1.59 6.17 -4.26
N GLY A 106 -0.48 6.58 -3.66
CA GLY A 106 0.49 7.44 -4.30
C GLY A 106 1.84 7.37 -3.60
N PRO A 107 2.88 7.99 -4.18
CA PRO A 107 4.18 8.09 -3.51
C PRO A 107 4.03 8.73 -2.12
N TRP A 108 4.66 8.12 -1.12
CA TRP A 108 4.72 8.70 0.21
C TRP A 108 5.54 9.98 0.16
N LYS A 109 4.94 11.11 0.54
CA LYS A 109 5.60 12.40 0.43
C LYS A 109 6.48 12.74 1.64
N GLY A 110 6.29 12.06 2.78
CA GLY A 110 6.96 12.40 4.05
C GLY A 110 6.74 13.87 4.46
N LEU A 111 7.19 14.25 5.65
CA LEU A 111 7.55 15.66 5.88
C LEU A 111 8.99 15.82 5.39
N SER A 112 9.19 16.63 4.35
CA SER A 112 10.48 17.24 4.07
C SER A 112 10.80 18.30 5.12
#